data_AF-A0A7I4Z4W2-F1
#
_entry.id   AF-A0A7I4Z4W2-F1
#
_cell.length_a   1.000
_cell.length_b   1.000
_cell.length_c   1.000
_cell.angle_alpha   90.00
_cell.angle_beta   90.00
_cell.angle_gamma   90.00
#
_symmetry.space_group_name_H-M   'P 1'
#
loop_
_entity.id
_entity.type
_entity.pdbx_description
1 polymer ?
#
loop_
_entity_poly.entity_id
_entity_poly.type
_entity_poly.pdbx_seq_one_letter_code
_entity_poly.pdbx_strand_id
1 'polypeptide(L)'
;MSGLAPELSRRRRAAWGSFKSIEGVVEKIKNIRLRSHLFDTVVLPASEYASETWTLQRQDEHAVSVIQRAMEKRMLGISLYTRVHKGIRSSELRRRTKI
;
A
#
# COMPACT_ATOMS: atom_id res chain seq x y z
N MET A 1 -22.09 -12.16 14.09
CA MET A 1 -20.75 -12.41 13.50
C MET A 1 -20.65 -11.63 12.19
N SER A 2 -19.90 -10.52 12.15
CA SER A 2 -19.59 -9.84 10.89
C SER A 2 -18.58 -10.66 10.10
N GLY A 3 -18.93 -11.08 8.88
CA GLY A 3 -18.08 -11.92 8.04
C GLY A 3 -16.75 -11.24 7.63
N LEU A 4 -15.77 -12.07 7.22
CA LEU A 4 -14.43 -11.66 6.78
C LEU A 4 -14.46 -10.66 5.59
N ALA A 5 -15.35 -10.87 4.61
CA ALA A 5 -15.41 -10.04 3.40
C ALA A 5 -15.83 -8.56 3.65
N PRO A 6 -16.86 -8.27 4.48
CA PRO A 6 -17.16 -6.90 4.91
C PRO A 6 -15.99 -6.20 5.61
N GLU A 7 -15.24 -6.93 6.42
CA GLU A 7 -14.12 -6.40 7.19
C GLU A 7 -12.94 -6.04 6.30
N LEU A 8 -12.55 -6.94 5.39
CA LEU A 8 -11.54 -6.67 4.38
C LEU A 8 -11.90 -5.46 3.51
N SER A 9 -13.19 -5.30 3.18
CA SER A 9 -13.69 -4.15 2.43
C SER A 9 -13.61 -2.83 3.22
N ARG A 10 -13.73 -2.87 4.55
CA ARG A 10 -13.48 -1.70 5.42
C ARG A 10 -12.00 -1.37 5.47
N ARG A 11 -11.12 -2.36 5.64
CA ARG A 11 -9.66 -2.17 5.67
C ARG A 11 -9.12 -1.57 4.37
N ARG A 12 -9.56 -2.10 3.22
CA ARG A 12 -9.20 -1.54 1.92
C ARG A 12 -9.59 -0.06 1.82
N ARG A 13 -10.79 0.29 2.31
CA ARG A 13 -11.26 1.69 2.30
C ARG A 13 -10.48 2.56 3.28
N ALA A 14 -10.17 2.07 4.48
CA ALA A 14 -9.38 2.79 5.47
C ALA A 14 -7.96 3.07 4.96
N ALA A 15 -7.25 2.04 4.52
CA ALA A 15 -5.91 2.18 3.95
C ALA A 15 -5.89 3.11 2.72
N TRP A 16 -6.88 2.98 1.82
CA TRP A 16 -7.01 3.87 0.66
C TRP A 16 -7.35 5.31 1.04
N GLY A 17 -8.22 5.51 2.02
CA GLY A 17 -8.55 6.83 2.56
C GLY A 17 -7.32 7.52 3.16
N SER A 18 -6.56 6.80 3.99
CA SER A 18 -5.31 7.29 4.56
C SER A 18 -4.29 7.64 3.49
N PHE A 19 -4.12 6.79 2.48
CA PHE A 19 -3.23 7.08 1.34
C PHE A 19 -3.66 8.34 0.59
N LYS A 20 -4.96 8.50 0.30
CA LYS A 20 -5.51 9.68 -0.38
C LYS A 20 -5.26 10.98 0.38
N SER A 21 -5.20 10.93 1.71
CA SER A 21 -4.90 12.12 2.53
C SER A 21 -3.44 12.58 2.40
N ILE A 22 -2.50 11.66 2.17
CA ILE A 22 -1.06 11.96 2.04
C ILE A 22 -0.57 12.03 0.59
N GLU A 23 -1.39 11.64 -0.38
CA GLU A 23 -1.01 11.51 -1.79
C GLU A 23 -0.35 12.79 -2.34
N GLY A 24 -0.97 13.95 -2.13
CA GLY A 24 -0.43 15.23 -2.61
C GLY A 24 0.89 15.65 -1.94
N VAL A 25 1.18 15.13 -0.75
CA VAL A 25 2.46 15.33 -0.04
C VAL A 25 3.51 14.37 -0.60
N VAL A 26 3.16 13.09 -0.73
CA VAL A 26 4.02 12.05 -1.29
C VAL A 26 4.47 12.40 -2.71
N GLU A 27 3.58 12.92 -3.56
CA GLU A 27 3.90 13.30 -4.93
C GLU A 27 4.98 14.40 -5.00
N LYS A 28 4.98 15.35 -4.06
CA LYS A 28 5.92 16.49 -4.00
C LYS A 28 7.29 16.12 -3.44
N ILE A 29 7.38 15.14 -2.55
CA ILE A 29 8.64 14.76 -1.89
C ILE A 29 9.55 14.04 -2.90
N LYS A 30 10.69 14.58 -3.36
CA LYS A 30 11.54 13.82 -4.32
C LYS A 30 12.23 12.59 -3.72
N ASN A 31 12.40 12.54 -2.40
CA ASN A 31 13.12 11.47 -1.72
C ASN A 31 12.24 10.23 -1.47
N ILE A 32 12.59 9.11 -2.10
CA ILE A 32 11.85 7.84 -2.00
C ILE A 32 11.82 7.29 -0.56
N ARG A 33 12.89 7.46 0.22
CA ARG A 33 12.93 6.98 1.61
C ARG A 33 11.94 7.73 2.50
N LEU A 34 11.84 9.05 2.31
CA LEU A 34 10.85 9.87 3.03
C LEU A 34 9.42 9.52 2.59
N ARG A 35 9.19 9.23 1.31
CA ARG A 35 7.88 8.71 0.83
C ARG A 35 7.53 7.40 1.54
N SER A 36 8.46 6.43 1.58
CA SER A 36 8.24 5.15 2.25
C SER A 36 7.92 5.34 3.73
N HIS A 37 8.74 6.12 4.45
CA HIS A 37 8.53 6.33 5.87
C HIS A 37 7.16 6.96 6.19
N LEU A 38 6.73 7.94 5.37
CA LEU A 38 5.40 8.53 5.51
C LEU A 38 4.28 7.52 5.26
N PHE A 39 4.46 6.63 4.28
CA PHE A 39 3.53 5.54 4.02
C PHE A 39 3.44 4.55 5.18
N ASP A 40 4.59 4.11 5.69
CA ASP A 40 4.68 3.18 6.81
C ASP A 40 4.08 3.80 8.10
N THR A 41 4.13 5.12 8.25
CA THR A 41 3.56 5.80 9.43
C THR A 41 2.04 6.01 9.34
N VAL A 42 1.48 6.18 8.13
CA VAL A 42 0.07 6.61 7.96
C VAL A 42 -0.82 5.50 7.39
N VAL A 43 -0.30 4.72 6.44
CA VAL A 43 -1.09 3.71 5.73
C VAL A 43 -0.98 2.35 6.41
N LEU A 44 0.19 2.01 6.95
CA LEU A 44 0.39 0.73 7.64
C LEU A 44 -0.53 0.60 8.88
N PRO A 45 -0.63 1.57 9.80
CA PRO A 45 -1.51 1.43 10.95
C PRO A 45 -2.99 1.36 10.56
N ALA A 46 -3.40 2.10 9.53
CA ALA A 46 -4.76 2.07 9.01
C ALA A 46 -5.12 0.72 8.35
N SER A 47 -4.12 -0.05 7.90
CA SER A 47 -4.29 -1.39 7.35
C SER A 47 -4.17 -2.50 8.41
N GLU A 48 -3.46 -2.24 9.52
CA GLU A 48 -3.16 -3.21 10.58
C GLU A 48 -4.10 -3.16 11.79
N TYR A 49 -4.73 -2.01 12.07
CA TYR A 49 -5.51 -1.77 13.31
C TYR A 49 -6.60 -2.83 13.61
N ALA A 50 -7.10 -3.56 12.62
CA ALA A 50 -8.09 -4.62 12.82
C ALA A 50 -7.52 -6.05 12.81
N SER A 51 -6.21 -6.22 12.59
CA SER A 51 -5.54 -7.52 12.52
C SER A 51 -5.15 -8.10 13.88
N GLU A 52 -5.17 -7.31 14.96
CA GLU A 52 -4.84 -7.80 16.31
C GLU A 52 -5.81 -8.89 16.79
N THR A 53 -7.04 -8.92 16.26
CA THR A 53 -8.12 -9.79 16.77
C THR A 53 -8.49 -10.97 15.86
N TRP A 54 -7.93 -11.07 14.64
CA TRP A 54 -8.34 -12.09 13.67
C TRP A 54 -7.15 -12.77 12.99
N THR A 55 -7.16 -14.11 12.94
CA THR A 55 -6.22 -14.91 12.14
C THR A 55 -6.51 -14.68 10.65
N LEU A 56 -5.65 -13.91 10.00
CA LEU A 56 -5.70 -13.66 8.55
C LEU A 56 -5.58 -14.99 7.79
N GLN A 57 -6.52 -15.28 6.88
CA GLN A 57 -6.32 -16.35 5.91
C GLN A 57 -5.37 -15.87 4.81
N ARG A 58 -4.66 -16.79 4.15
CA ARG A 58 -3.73 -16.48 3.04
C ARG A 58 -4.36 -15.63 1.91
N GLN A 59 -5.67 -15.77 1.70
CA GLN A 59 -6.41 -14.99 0.70
C GLN A 59 -6.55 -13.52 1.11
N ASP A 60 -6.72 -13.25 2.40
CA ASP A 60 -6.82 -11.89 2.94
C ASP A 60 -5.46 -11.17 2.90
N GLU A 61 -4.38 -11.89 3.24
CA GLU A 61 -3.00 -11.40 3.07
C GLU A 61 -2.73 -10.99 1.62
N HIS A 62 -3.18 -11.82 0.67
CA HIS A 62 -3.01 -11.54 -0.75
C HIS A 62 -3.77 -10.28 -1.16
N ALA A 63 -5.03 -10.13 -0.73
CA ALA A 63 -5.85 -8.96 -1.06
C ALA A 63 -5.26 -7.66 -0.51
N VAL A 64 -4.79 -7.65 0.74
CA VAL A 64 -4.10 -6.51 1.34
C VAL A 64 -2.81 -6.19 0.58
N SER A 65 -2.01 -7.20 0.22
CA SER A 65 -0.78 -7.01 -0.55
C SER A 65 -1.02 -6.41 -1.93
N VAL A 66 -2.12 -6.78 -2.62
CA VAL A 66 -2.48 -6.19 -3.92
C VAL A 66 -2.76 -4.69 -3.80
N ILE A 67 -3.46 -4.27 -2.75
CA ILE A 67 -3.79 -2.86 -2.50
C ILE A 67 -2.53 -2.06 -2.15
N GLN A 68 -1.70 -2.59 -1.25
CA GLN A 68 -0.43 -1.98 -0.87
C GLN A 68 0.49 -1.78 -2.09
N ARG A 69 0.59 -2.79 -2.97
CA ARG A 69 1.34 -2.68 -4.24
C ARG A 69 0.79 -1.61 -5.18
N ALA A 70 -0.53 -1.39 -5.20
CA ALA A 70 -1.11 -0.34 -6.02
C ALA A 70 -0.72 1.05 -5.50
N MET A 71 -0.69 1.23 -4.18
CA MET A 71 -0.25 2.47 -3.53
C MET A 71 1.25 2.72 -3.75
N GLU A 72 2.10 1.72 -3.53
CA GLU A 72 3.56 1.82 -3.76
C GLU A 72 3.90 2.28 -5.19
N LYS A 73 3.20 1.74 -6.20
CA LYS A 73 3.39 2.17 -7.60
C LYS A 73 3.08 3.65 -7.79
N ARG A 74 2.00 4.11 -7.18
CA ARG A 74 1.52 5.48 -7.23
C ARG A 74 2.49 6.43 -6.50
N MET A 75 2.97 6.02 -5.33
CA MET A 75 4.03 6.72 -4.60
C MET A 75 5.31 6.88 -5.38
N LEU A 76 5.71 5.88 -6.18
CA LEU A 76 6.94 5.94 -6.96
C LEU A 76 6.78 6.71 -8.28
N GLY A 77 5.57 7.17 -8.62
CA GLY A 77 5.29 7.81 -9.91
C GLY A 77 5.52 6.88 -11.10
N ILE A 78 5.55 5.56 -10.88
CA ILE A 78 5.80 4.58 -11.93
C ILE A 78 4.45 4.27 -12.59
N SER A 79 4.16 5.01 -13.65
CA SER A 79 3.06 4.67 -14.54
C SER A 79 3.28 3.29 -15.16
N LEU A 80 2.19 2.63 -15.57
CA LEU A 80 2.26 1.34 -16.27
C LEU A 80 3.19 1.41 -17.49
N TYR A 81 3.21 2.56 -18.17
CA TYR A 81 4.11 2.86 -19.27
C TYR A 81 5.58 2.82 -18.84
N THR A 82 5.97 3.52 -17.76
CA THR A 82 7.35 3.51 -17.27
C THR A 82 7.80 2.13 -16.81
N ARG A 83 6.89 1.31 -16.27
CA ARG A 83 7.18 -0.07 -15.86
C ARG A 83 7.49 -0.97 -17.05
N VAL A 84 6.62 -0.95 -18.07
CA VAL A 84 6.78 -1.76 -19.29
C VAL A 84 8.00 -1.31 -20.07
N HIS A 85 8.20 0.01 -20.20
CA HIS A 85 9.32 0.58 -20.94
C HIS A 85 10.68 0.37 -20.25
N LYS A 86 10.76 0.45 -18.91
CA LYS A 86 12.01 0.24 -18.14
C LYS A 86 12.17 -1.19 -17.59
N GLY A 87 11.29 -2.13 -17.93
CA GLY A 87 11.37 -3.52 -17.46
C GLY A 87 11.35 -3.69 -15.93
N ILE A 88 10.72 -2.76 -15.19
CA ILE A 88 10.81 -2.73 -13.73
C ILE A 88 9.93 -3.82 -13.10
N ARG A 89 10.55 -4.86 -12.55
CA ARG A 89 9.87 -5.95 -11.83
C ARG A 89 9.36 -5.49 -10.46
N SER A 90 8.37 -6.21 -9.91
CA SER A 90 7.83 -5.89 -8.58
C SER A 90 8.87 -6.04 -7.46
N SER A 91 9.83 -6.95 -7.62
CA SER A 91 10.97 -7.11 -6.72
C SER A 91 11.88 -5.87 -6.70
N GLU A 92 12.07 -5.23 -7.84
CA GLU A 92 12.87 -4.00 -7.96
C GLU A 92 12.21 -2.83 -7.25
N LEU A 93 10.87 -2.80 -7.21
CA LEU A 93 10.13 -1.81 -6.43
C LEU A 93 10.35 -2.01 -4.94
N ARG A 94 10.21 -3.26 -4.44
CA ARG A 94 10.49 -3.59 -3.03
C ARG A 94 11.91 -3.21 -2.62
N ARG A 95 12.91 -3.47 -3.46
CA ARG A 95 14.30 -3.06 -3.17
C ARG A 95 14.46 -1.54 -3.04
N ARG A 96 13.64 -0.76 -3.76
CA ARG A 96 13.68 0.70 -3.76
C ARG A 96 12.88 1.32 -2.62
N THR A 97 11.73 0.75 -2.26
CA THR A 97 10.89 1.23 -1.15
C THR A 97 11.38 0.73 0.21
N LYS A 98 12.02 -0.46 0.28
CA LYS A 98 12.42 -1.11 1.54
C LYS A 98 11.25 -1.34 2.51
N ILE A 99 10.07 -1.66 1.95
CA ILE A 99 8.86 -2.12 2.66
C ILE A 99 8.76 -3.64 2.57
#